data_AF-A0A955TGM7-F1
#
_entry.id   AF-A0A955TGM7-F1
#
_cell.length_a   1.000
_cell.length_b   1.000
_cell.length_c   1.000
_cell.angle_alpha   90.00
_cell.angle_beta   90.00
_cell.angle_gamma   90.00
#
_symmetry.space_group_name_H-M   'P 1'
#
loop_
_entity.id
_entity.type
_entity.pdbx_description
1 polymer ?
#
loop_
_entity_poly.entity_id
_entity_poly.type
_entity_poly.pdbx_seq_one_letter_code
_entity_poly.pdbx_strand_id
1 'polypeptide(L)'
;GYLLPDQQDIIVRRMLSRSGRNRNFLNGQLAPLQTIQDIGPQLVDIHGQHDQQSLLSPKTQLKLLDAFGNLEDVVGSYQEMHREWIEKKTALEEYVVRLRDQTNRQDILQFQYDELVKMQLQSGEEEALSQEYHRLKHSGRLGELSNQAFRTLYEGERSVLDHLGEVTEWVQELAKIDAQGESWVPLLETANMSLREVTDNLRDYRTRIEYDPERMDLIDSRLAGLQRLKKKYGKPIEDL
;
A
#
# COMPACT_ATOMS: atom_id res chain seq x y z
N GLY A 1 51.00 10.67 26.69
CA GLY A 1 51.62 9.95 27.82
C GLY A 1 51.12 10.57 29.13
N TYR A 2 51.29 9.88 30.25
CA TYR A 2 50.83 10.36 31.56
C TYR A 2 51.79 11.36 32.24
N LEU A 3 52.93 11.65 31.61
CA LEU A 3 53.92 12.64 32.03
C LEU A 3 53.62 14.00 31.41
N LEU A 4 53.76 15.06 32.21
CA LEU A 4 53.79 16.44 31.72
C LEU A 4 55.17 16.72 31.07
N PRO A 5 55.28 17.72 30.17
CA PRO A 5 56.58 18.16 29.65
C PRO A 5 57.53 18.48 30.82
N ASP A 6 58.76 17.97 30.77
CA ASP A 6 59.81 18.08 31.79
C ASP A 6 59.64 17.25 33.08
N GLN A 7 58.69 16.31 33.14
CA GLN A 7 58.60 15.35 34.25
C GLN A 7 59.22 13.99 33.89
N GLN A 8 60.07 13.48 34.79
CA GLN A 8 60.63 12.12 34.71
C GLN A 8 59.88 11.11 35.58
N ASP A 9 59.13 11.59 36.58
CA ASP A 9 58.42 10.75 37.55
C ASP A 9 56.89 10.87 37.40
N ILE A 10 56.18 9.76 37.64
CA ILE A 10 54.72 9.72 37.77
C ILE A 10 54.35 9.66 39.24
N ILE A 11 53.63 10.66 39.73
CA ILE A 11 53.14 10.72 41.11
C ILE A 11 51.65 10.36 41.12
N VAL A 12 51.33 9.19 41.66
CA VAL A 12 49.95 8.75 41.91
C VAL A 12 49.60 8.96 43.38
N ARG A 13 48.52 9.70 43.65
CA ARG A 13 48.04 9.93 45.02
C ARG A 13 46.56 9.60 45.14
N ARG A 14 46.24 8.68 46.04
CA ARG A 14 44.86 8.32 46.38
C ARG A 14 44.53 8.78 47.80
N MET A 15 43.48 9.59 47.94
CA MET A 15 42.95 10.02 49.24
C MET A 15 41.66 9.25 49.53
N LEU A 16 41.67 8.51 50.64
CA LEU A 16 40.52 7.76 51.13
C LEU A 16 39.84 8.52 52.25
N SER A 17 38.54 8.76 52.13
CA SER A 17 37.75 9.42 53.16
C SER A 17 36.84 8.44 53.87
N ARG A 18 36.68 8.57 55.19
CA ARG A 18 35.68 7.83 55.97
C ARG A 18 34.24 8.12 55.53
N SER A 19 34.00 9.25 54.86
CA SER A 19 32.71 9.60 54.26
C SER A 19 32.44 8.95 52.90
N GLY A 20 33.35 8.11 52.38
CA GLY A 20 33.21 7.40 51.10
C GLY A 20 33.58 8.22 49.87
N ARG A 21 33.74 9.54 49.99
CA ARG A 21 34.24 10.42 48.91
C ARG A 21 35.74 10.29 48.72
N ASN A 22 36.15 9.26 48.00
CA ASN A 22 37.54 9.01 47.64
C ASN A 22 37.96 9.89 46.45
N ARG A 23 39.20 10.39 46.45
CA ARG A 23 39.74 11.22 45.37
C ARG A 23 41.08 10.66 44.91
N ASN A 24 41.30 10.73 43.61
CA ASN A 24 42.44 10.17 42.92
C ASN A 24 43.15 11.29 42.18
N PHE A 25 44.47 11.32 42.27
CA PHE A 25 45.31 12.32 41.63
C PHE A 25 46.45 11.65 40.87
N LEU A 26 46.74 12.19 39.69
CA LEU A 26 47.87 11.84 38.85
C LEU A 26 48.64 13.12 38.55
N ASN A 27 49.91 13.19 38.93
CA ASN A 27 50.76 14.39 38.80
C ASN A 27 50.09 15.67 39.34
N GLY A 28 49.36 15.53 40.45
CA GLY A 28 48.66 16.63 41.12
C GLY A 28 47.27 16.97 40.57
N GLN A 29 46.86 16.43 39.42
CA GLN A 29 45.54 16.66 38.81
C GLN A 29 44.55 15.55 39.19
N LEU A 30 43.26 15.89 39.33
CA LEU A 30 42.20 14.91 39.59
C LEU A 30 42.07 13.93 38.42
N ALA A 31 42.07 12.64 38.74
CA ALA A 31 41.95 11.57 37.76
C ALA A 31 40.80 10.61 38.11
N PRO A 32 40.09 10.04 37.12
CA PRO A 32 39.17 8.94 37.35
C PRO A 32 39.88 7.72 37.96
N LEU A 33 39.14 6.88 38.69
CA LEU A 33 39.68 5.63 39.23
C LEU A 33 40.15 4.68 38.12
N GLN A 34 39.42 4.61 37.01
CA GLN A 34 39.76 3.77 35.87
C GLN A 34 41.17 4.07 35.35
N THR A 35 41.53 5.35 35.25
CA THR A 35 42.87 5.77 34.80
C THR A 35 43.98 5.25 35.70
N ILE A 36 43.77 5.22 37.03
CA ILE A 36 44.73 4.62 37.97
C ILE A 36 44.77 3.09 37.81
N GLN A 37 43.63 2.45 37.54
CA GLN A 37 43.56 0.99 37.31
C GLN A 37 44.23 0.57 36.00
N ASP A 38 44.21 1.42 34.98
CA ASP A 38 44.84 1.12 33.69
C ASP A 38 46.37 1.22 33.74
N ILE A 39 46.91 2.17 34.52
CA ILE A 39 48.37 2.39 34.65
C ILE A 39 49.01 1.63 35.82
N GLY A 40 48.25 1.36 36.89
CA GLY A 40 48.75 0.75 38.12
C GLY A 40 49.51 -0.57 37.87
N PRO A 41 48.92 -1.53 37.12
CA PRO A 41 49.57 -2.81 36.80
C PRO A 41 50.85 -2.69 35.96
N GLN A 42 51.11 -1.55 35.32
CA GLN A 42 52.33 -1.32 34.52
C GLN A 42 53.44 -0.64 35.33
N LEU A 43 53.09 -0.01 36.47
CA LEU A 43 54.01 0.83 37.26
C LEU A 43 54.44 0.17 38.56
N VAL A 44 53.57 -0.64 39.17
CA VAL A 44 53.83 -1.29 40.46
C VAL A 44 53.26 -2.69 40.41
N ASP A 45 54.10 -3.68 40.71
CA ASP A 45 53.66 -5.05 40.94
C ASP A 45 53.60 -5.30 42.46
N ILE A 46 52.38 -5.35 43.01
CA ILE A 46 52.17 -5.56 44.44
C ILE A 46 52.34 -7.05 44.70
N HIS A 47 53.25 -7.43 45.61
CA HIS A 47 53.47 -8.82 46.00
C HIS A 47 52.75 -9.13 47.34
N GLY A 48 51.72 -9.95 47.33
CA GLY A 48 50.82 -10.31 48.44
C GLY A 48 49.79 -11.42 48.10
N GLN A 49 48.82 -11.67 49.00
CA GLN A 49 47.87 -12.80 48.88
C GLN A 49 46.89 -12.73 47.68
N HIS A 50 46.95 -11.66 46.87
CA HIS A 50 46.10 -11.41 45.70
C HIS A 50 46.88 -11.36 44.36
N ASP A 51 48.18 -11.62 44.34
CA ASP A 51 49.09 -11.59 43.16
C ASP A 51 48.64 -12.49 42.02
N GLN A 52 47.88 -13.52 42.38
CA GLN A 52 47.34 -14.47 41.43
C GLN A 52 46.42 -13.82 40.39
N GLN A 53 45.82 -12.64 40.60
CA GLN A 53 44.80 -12.14 39.67
C GLN A 53 45.32 -11.71 38.28
N SER A 54 46.55 -11.19 38.16
CA SER A 54 47.10 -10.78 36.85
C SER A 54 47.64 -11.97 36.05
N LEU A 55 48.39 -12.86 36.73
CA LEU A 55 48.95 -14.10 36.17
C LEU A 55 47.89 -15.20 35.94
N LEU A 56 46.76 -15.15 36.64
CA LEU A 56 45.62 -16.04 36.38
C LEU A 56 44.68 -15.52 35.30
N SER A 57 44.94 -14.33 34.72
CA SER A 57 44.11 -13.87 33.62
C SER A 57 44.41 -14.71 32.36
N PRO A 58 43.39 -15.26 31.67
CA PRO A 58 43.60 -16.07 30.48
C PRO A 58 44.39 -15.33 29.38
N LYS A 59 44.24 -13.99 29.31
CA LYS A 59 44.98 -13.14 28.36
C LYS A 59 46.46 -13.07 28.68
N THR A 60 46.83 -12.91 29.95
CA THR A 60 48.24 -12.88 30.38
C THR A 60 48.88 -14.26 30.23
N GLN A 61 48.17 -15.33 30.57
CA GLN A 61 48.64 -16.70 30.41
C GLN A 61 48.90 -17.06 28.94
N LEU A 62 47.99 -16.68 28.03
CA LEU A 62 48.16 -16.91 26.61
C LEU A 62 49.38 -16.15 26.06
N LYS A 63 49.53 -14.87 26.41
CA LYS A 63 50.71 -14.08 26.01
C LYS A 63 52.02 -14.68 26.52
N LEU A 64 52.02 -15.16 27.76
CA LEU A 64 53.20 -15.82 28.35
C LEU A 64 53.53 -17.12 27.60
N LEU A 65 52.52 -17.91 27.25
CA LEU A 65 52.67 -19.14 26.48
C LEU A 65 53.18 -18.87 25.06
N ASP A 66 52.62 -17.86 24.39
CA ASP A 66 53.04 -17.43 23.05
C ASP A 66 54.51 -16.97 23.06
N ALA A 67 54.90 -16.18 24.08
CA ALA A 67 56.28 -15.73 24.25
C ALA A 67 57.24 -16.87 24.59
N PHE A 68 56.83 -17.83 25.43
CA PHE A 68 57.61 -19.04 25.69
C PHE A 68 57.89 -19.85 24.42
N GLY A 69 56.93 -19.86 23.48
CA GLY A 69 57.06 -20.52 22.19
C GLY A 69 57.74 -19.68 21.09
N ASN A 70 58.16 -18.44 21.36
CA ASN A 70 58.58 -17.45 20.36
C ASN A 70 57.58 -17.32 19.18
N LEU A 71 56.28 -17.26 19.50
CA LEU A 71 55.19 -17.27 18.52
C LEU A 71 54.72 -15.87 18.10
N GLU A 72 55.41 -14.80 18.49
CA GLU A 72 54.98 -13.41 18.27
C GLU A 72 54.70 -13.10 16.80
N ASP A 73 55.56 -13.57 15.88
CA ASP A 73 55.40 -13.37 14.44
C ASP A 73 54.16 -14.13 13.89
N VAL A 74 53.91 -15.33 14.41
CA VAL A 74 52.76 -16.17 14.04
C VAL A 74 51.47 -15.54 14.55
N VAL A 75 51.48 -15.05 15.79
CA VAL A 75 50.36 -14.32 16.40
C VAL A 75 50.08 -13.02 15.66
N GLY A 76 51.11 -12.26 15.28
CA GLY A 76 50.98 -11.05 14.47
C GLY A 76 50.32 -11.33 13.12
N SER A 77 50.82 -12.35 12.41
CA SER A 77 50.25 -12.79 11.13
C SER A 77 48.79 -13.23 11.27
N TYR A 78 48.48 -14.01 12.31
CA TYR A 78 47.10 -14.42 12.60
C TYR A 78 46.18 -13.22 12.87
N GLN A 79 46.62 -12.24 13.65
CA GLN A 79 45.83 -11.06 13.98
C GLN A 79 45.54 -10.20 12.74
N GLU A 80 46.49 -10.10 11.82
CA GLU A 80 46.30 -9.42 10.53
C GLU A 80 45.27 -10.16 9.67
N MET A 81 45.45 -11.46 9.45
CA MET A 81 44.49 -12.31 8.71
C MET A 81 43.09 -12.28 9.33
N HIS A 82 42.99 -12.31 10.65
CA HIS A 82 41.72 -12.25 11.36
C HIS A 82 41.05 -10.87 11.20
N ARG A 83 41.82 -9.78 11.17
CA ARG A 83 41.29 -8.43 10.93
C ARG A 83 40.74 -8.32 9.51
N GLU A 84 41.49 -8.79 8.52
CA GLU A 84 41.03 -8.83 7.12
C GLU A 84 39.78 -9.69 6.98
N TRP A 85 39.73 -10.85 7.62
CA TRP A 85 38.56 -11.72 7.61
C TRP A 85 37.32 -11.03 8.18
N ILE A 86 37.44 -10.35 9.33
CA ILE A 86 36.33 -9.57 9.91
C ILE A 86 35.89 -8.48 8.94
N GLU A 87 36.82 -7.73 8.35
CA GLU A 87 36.48 -6.68 7.39
C GLU A 87 35.70 -7.23 6.19
N LYS A 88 36.18 -8.31 5.57
CA LYS A 88 35.51 -8.95 4.42
C LYS A 88 34.17 -9.55 4.81
N LYS A 89 34.07 -10.16 5.99
CA LYS A 89 32.82 -10.72 6.51
C LYS A 89 31.76 -9.63 6.69
N THR A 90 32.11 -8.52 7.33
CA THR A 90 31.18 -7.39 7.53
C THR A 90 30.76 -6.80 6.18
N ALA A 91 31.70 -6.59 5.25
CA ALA A 91 31.38 -6.09 3.92
C ALA A 91 30.44 -7.03 3.13
N LEU A 92 30.61 -8.35 3.28
CA LEU A 92 29.73 -9.35 2.69
C LEU A 92 28.32 -9.28 3.28
N GLU A 93 28.20 -9.21 4.61
CA GLU A 93 26.90 -9.12 5.28
C GLU A 93 26.12 -7.86 4.84
N GLU A 94 26.79 -6.72 4.75
CA GLU A 94 26.20 -5.47 4.22
C GLU A 94 25.80 -5.58 2.75
N TYR A 95 26.62 -6.25 1.94
CA TYR A 95 26.32 -6.46 0.52
C TYR A 95 25.10 -7.35 0.33
N VAL A 96 24.97 -8.43 1.12
CA VAL A 96 23.81 -9.35 1.08
C VAL A 96 22.53 -8.61 1.43
N VAL A 97 22.54 -7.76 2.45
CA VAL A 97 21.37 -6.94 2.82
C VAL A 97 20.98 -5.99 1.67
N ARG A 98 21.95 -5.25 1.12
CA ARG A 98 21.69 -4.35 -0.03
C ARG A 98 21.15 -5.07 -1.25
N LEU A 99 21.70 -6.25 -1.57
CA LEU A 99 21.25 -7.05 -2.70
C LEU A 99 19.80 -7.51 -2.52
N ARG A 100 19.42 -7.91 -1.30
CA ARG A 100 18.05 -8.29 -0.97
C ARG A 100 17.08 -7.11 -1.16
N ASP A 101 17.44 -5.92 -0.68
CA ASP A 101 16.61 -4.72 -0.84
C ASP A 101 16.47 -4.31 -2.31
N GLN A 102 17.56 -4.40 -3.08
CA GLN A 102 17.55 -4.13 -4.51
C GLN A 102 16.65 -5.12 -5.27
N THR A 103 16.73 -6.40 -4.95
CA THR A 103 15.90 -7.45 -5.56
C THR A 103 14.42 -7.22 -5.25
N ASN A 104 14.08 -6.98 -3.98
CA ASN A 104 12.70 -6.65 -3.59
C ASN A 104 12.17 -5.41 -4.32
N ARG A 105 13.00 -4.37 -4.45
CA ARG A 105 12.62 -3.16 -5.19
C ARG A 105 12.41 -3.44 -6.67
N GLN A 106 13.26 -4.26 -7.28
CA GLN A 106 13.11 -4.68 -8.66
C GLN A 106 11.80 -5.44 -8.86
N ASP A 107 11.47 -6.39 -7.98
CA ASP A 107 10.22 -7.16 -8.06
C ASP A 107 8.98 -6.27 -7.96
N ILE A 108 8.98 -5.30 -7.04
CA ILE A 108 7.89 -4.32 -6.89
C ILE A 108 7.75 -3.50 -8.18
N LEU A 109 8.85 -2.96 -8.70
CA LEU A 109 8.83 -2.14 -9.92
C LEU A 109 8.39 -2.96 -11.13
N GLN A 110 8.84 -4.21 -11.26
CA GLN A 110 8.43 -5.10 -12.34
C GLN A 110 6.94 -5.40 -12.26
N PHE A 111 6.42 -5.69 -11.06
CA PHE A 111 5.00 -5.92 -10.86
C PHE A 111 4.15 -4.69 -11.22
N GLN A 112 4.60 -3.49 -10.82
CA GLN A 112 3.92 -2.23 -11.17
C GLN A 112 3.94 -2.00 -12.69
N TYR A 113 5.09 -2.20 -13.32
CA TYR A 113 5.25 -2.09 -14.77
C TYR A 113 4.32 -3.06 -15.51
N ASP A 114 4.33 -4.34 -15.14
CA ASP A 114 3.50 -5.36 -15.78
C ASP A 114 2.01 -5.08 -15.63
N GLU A 115 1.59 -4.57 -14.46
CA GLU A 115 0.20 -4.16 -14.24
C GLU A 115 -0.21 -2.98 -15.14
N LEU A 116 0.63 -1.94 -15.23
CA LEU A 116 0.35 -0.76 -16.06
C LEU A 116 0.34 -1.13 -17.55
N VAL A 117 1.30 -1.94 -18.01
CA VAL A 117 1.37 -2.41 -19.40
C VAL A 117 0.14 -3.24 -19.77
N LYS A 118 -0.31 -4.14 -18.89
CA LYS A 118 -1.53 -4.94 -19.12
C LYS A 118 -2.79 -4.09 -19.23
N MET A 119 -2.81 -2.93 -18.59
CA MET A 119 -3.97 -2.05 -18.57
C MET A 119 -4.14 -1.25 -19.86
N GLN A 120 -3.08 -1.14 -20.68
CA GLN A 120 -3.14 -0.48 -22.00
C GLN A 120 -3.87 0.87 -21.93
N LEU A 121 -3.42 1.74 -21.03
CA LEU A 121 -4.06 3.03 -20.78
C LEU A 121 -3.99 3.90 -22.03
N GLN A 122 -5.11 4.57 -22.35
CA GLN A 122 -5.17 5.54 -23.42
C GLN A 122 -5.47 6.93 -22.85
N SER A 123 -4.79 7.95 -23.37
CA SER A 123 -5.04 9.33 -22.97
C SER A 123 -6.44 9.77 -23.40
N GLY A 124 -7.20 10.39 -22.49
CA GLY A 124 -8.57 10.82 -22.74
C GLY A 124 -9.62 9.70 -22.74
N GLU A 125 -9.22 8.47 -22.41
CA GLU A 125 -10.13 7.31 -22.38
C GLU A 125 -11.19 7.45 -21.28
N GLU A 126 -10.81 7.94 -20.09
CA GLU A 126 -11.73 8.08 -18.96
C GLU A 126 -12.85 9.07 -19.28
N GLU A 127 -12.53 10.21 -19.88
CA GLU A 127 -13.52 11.21 -20.31
C GLU A 127 -14.45 10.66 -21.38
N ALA A 128 -13.89 10.00 -22.40
CA ALA A 128 -14.67 9.43 -23.49
C ALA A 128 -15.65 8.36 -22.99
N LEU A 129 -15.16 7.43 -22.17
CA LEU A 129 -15.97 6.37 -21.56
C LEU A 129 -17.01 6.93 -20.60
N SER A 130 -16.68 7.95 -19.81
CA SER A 130 -17.64 8.60 -18.91
C SER A 130 -18.77 9.27 -19.67
N GLN A 131 -18.48 9.95 -20.79
CA GLN A 131 -19.51 10.54 -21.64
C GLN A 131 -20.41 9.47 -22.27
N GLU A 132 -19.82 8.39 -22.77
CA GLU A 132 -20.56 7.26 -23.33
C GLU A 132 -21.43 6.59 -22.26
N TYR A 133 -20.88 6.36 -21.08
CA TYR A 133 -21.59 5.83 -19.92
C TYR A 133 -22.80 6.68 -19.54
N HIS A 134 -22.64 8.01 -19.48
CA HIS A 134 -23.74 8.92 -19.17
C HIS A 134 -24.86 8.82 -20.21
N ARG A 135 -24.54 8.66 -21.50
CA ARG A 135 -25.55 8.43 -22.54
C ARG A 135 -26.26 7.09 -22.33
N LEU A 136 -25.51 6.01 -22.11
CA LEU A 136 -26.05 4.66 -21.99
C LEU A 136 -26.87 4.45 -20.70
N LYS A 137 -26.41 5.01 -19.58
CA LYS A 137 -27.08 4.91 -18.26
C LYS A 137 -28.54 5.32 -18.30
N HIS A 138 -28.84 6.40 -19.01
CA HIS A 138 -30.21 6.88 -19.15
C HIS A 138 -30.96 6.11 -20.24
N SER A 139 -30.29 5.78 -21.35
CA SER A 139 -30.90 5.02 -22.45
C SER A 139 -31.49 3.67 -22.00
N GLY A 140 -30.83 2.95 -21.09
CA GLY A 140 -31.30 1.63 -20.67
C GLY A 140 -32.57 1.66 -19.85
N ARG A 141 -32.63 2.54 -18.84
CA ARG A 141 -33.85 2.70 -18.04
C ARG A 141 -35.00 3.25 -18.89
N LEU A 142 -34.71 4.15 -19.82
CA LEU A 142 -35.70 4.68 -20.77
C LEU A 142 -36.23 3.58 -21.70
N GLY A 143 -35.36 2.72 -22.22
CA GLY A 143 -35.72 1.61 -23.09
C GLY A 143 -36.55 0.55 -22.37
N GLU A 144 -36.17 0.18 -21.14
CA GLU A 144 -36.92 -0.75 -20.28
C GLU A 144 -38.34 -0.22 -20.01
N LEU A 145 -38.47 1.02 -19.55
CA LEU A 145 -39.76 1.63 -19.24
C LEU A 145 -40.63 1.78 -20.49
N SER A 146 -40.04 2.18 -21.62
CA SER A 146 -40.76 2.32 -22.88
C SER A 146 -41.25 0.97 -23.43
N ASN A 147 -40.41 -0.08 -23.35
CA ASN A 147 -40.81 -1.45 -23.67
C ASN A 147 -41.98 -1.92 -22.80
N GLN A 148 -41.90 -1.70 -21.48
CA GLN A 148 -42.91 -2.12 -20.52
C GLN A 148 -44.24 -1.40 -20.75
N ALA A 149 -44.20 -0.09 -21.01
CA ALA A 149 -45.39 0.71 -21.32
C ALA A 149 -46.03 0.26 -22.63
N PHE A 150 -45.25 0.08 -23.70
CA PHE A 150 -45.76 -0.37 -25.00
C PHE A 150 -46.40 -1.76 -24.91
N ARG A 151 -45.76 -2.70 -24.21
CA ARG A 151 -46.33 -4.05 -23.99
C ARG A 151 -47.65 -4.00 -23.24
N THR A 152 -47.72 -3.20 -22.18
CA THR A 152 -48.95 -3.05 -21.39
C THR A 152 -50.08 -2.42 -22.21
N LEU A 153 -49.77 -1.41 -23.03
CA LEU A 153 -50.78 -0.70 -23.81
C LEU A 153 -51.29 -1.48 -25.03
N TYR A 154 -50.43 -2.26 -25.70
CA TYR A 154 -50.75 -2.84 -27.02
C TYR A 154 -50.29 -4.27 -27.27
N GLU A 155 -49.07 -4.67 -26.85
CA GLU A 155 -48.45 -5.94 -27.29
C GLU A 155 -48.78 -7.15 -26.38
N GLY A 156 -49.20 -6.93 -25.14
CA GLY A 156 -49.45 -7.98 -24.15
C GLY A 156 -50.76 -8.73 -24.38
N GLU A 157 -50.85 -9.98 -23.90
CA GLU A 157 -52.12 -10.71 -23.86
C GLU A 157 -53.13 -9.93 -22.99
N ARG A 158 -54.23 -9.51 -23.62
CA ARG A 158 -55.22 -8.57 -23.06
C ARG A 158 -54.61 -7.22 -22.70
N SER A 159 -54.16 -6.49 -23.72
CA SER A 159 -53.63 -5.14 -23.55
C SER A 159 -54.70 -4.16 -23.02
N VAL A 160 -54.27 -2.98 -22.56
CA VAL A 160 -55.23 -1.92 -22.15
C VAL A 160 -56.13 -1.53 -23.32
N LEU A 161 -55.60 -1.48 -24.54
CA LEU A 161 -56.39 -1.15 -25.74
C LEU A 161 -57.41 -2.25 -26.07
N ASP A 162 -57.09 -3.52 -25.83
CA ASP A 162 -58.04 -4.63 -26.04
C ASP A 162 -59.20 -4.55 -25.05
N HIS A 163 -58.90 -4.40 -23.74
CA HIS A 163 -59.93 -4.24 -22.71
C HIS A 163 -60.79 -2.99 -22.93
N LEU A 164 -60.18 -1.88 -23.37
CA LEU A 164 -60.92 -0.68 -23.69
C LEU A 164 -61.87 -0.90 -24.87
N GLY A 165 -61.46 -1.70 -25.86
CA GLY A 165 -62.33 -2.16 -26.95
C GLY A 165 -63.54 -2.94 -26.42
N GLU A 166 -63.31 -3.97 -25.60
CA GLU A 166 -64.38 -4.78 -24.99
C GLU A 166 -65.35 -3.93 -24.15
N VAL A 167 -64.82 -3.02 -23.32
CA VAL A 167 -65.63 -2.09 -22.52
C VAL A 167 -66.45 -1.17 -23.41
N THR A 168 -65.88 -0.69 -24.52
CA THR A 168 -66.60 0.15 -25.48
C THR A 168 -67.78 -0.61 -26.10
N GLU A 169 -67.59 -1.88 -26.48
CA GLU A 169 -68.67 -2.73 -26.98
C GLU A 169 -69.78 -2.94 -25.93
N TRP A 170 -69.43 -3.22 -24.67
CA TRP A 170 -70.42 -3.37 -23.60
C TRP A 170 -71.20 -2.08 -23.33
N VAL A 171 -70.53 -0.92 -23.37
CA VAL A 171 -71.19 0.38 -23.19
C VAL A 171 -72.08 0.72 -24.38
N GLN A 172 -71.72 0.33 -25.59
CA GLN A 172 -72.59 0.45 -26.77
C GLN A 172 -73.85 -0.43 -26.64
N GLU A 173 -73.73 -1.67 -26.16
CA GLU A 173 -74.90 -2.52 -25.86
C GLU A 173 -75.75 -1.93 -24.73
N LEU A 174 -75.13 -1.38 -23.68
CA LEU A 174 -75.83 -0.68 -22.60
C LEU A 174 -76.61 0.53 -23.13
N ALA A 175 -76.01 1.31 -24.03
CA ALA A 175 -76.64 2.49 -24.64
C ALA A 175 -77.92 2.14 -25.42
N LYS A 176 -78.04 0.91 -25.95
CA LYS A 176 -79.28 0.43 -26.57
C LYS A 176 -80.41 0.21 -25.57
N ILE A 177 -80.10 0.05 -24.28
CA ILE A 177 -81.04 -0.18 -23.18
C ILE A 177 -81.34 1.13 -22.44
N ASP A 178 -80.29 1.92 -22.13
CA ASP A 178 -80.37 3.21 -21.45
C ASP A 178 -79.58 4.27 -22.21
N ALA A 179 -80.30 5.29 -22.70
CA ALA A 179 -79.73 6.38 -23.51
C ALA A 179 -78.64 7.19 -22.77
N GLN A 180 -78.52 7.11 -21.44
CA GLN A 180 -77.40 7.74 -20.73
C GLN A 180 -76.03 7.23 -21.23
N GLY A 181 -75.96 5.96 -21.63
CA GLY A 181 -74.74 5.33 -22.14
C GLY A 181 -74.21 5.95 -23.44
N GLU A 182 -75.09 6.54 -24.27
CA GLU A 182 -74.69 7.19 -25.53
C GLU A 182 -73.66 8.30 -25.30
N SER A 183 -73.75 9.01 -24.17
CA SER A 183 -72.82 10.10 -23.83
C SER A 183 -71.42 9.61 -23.46
N TRP A 184 -71.27 8.34 -23.06
CA TRP A 184 -70.01 7.77 -22.61
C TRP A 184 -69.19 7.15 -23.75
N VAL A 185 -69.85 6.66 -24.81
CA VAL A 185 -69.18 6.06 -25.98
C VAL A 185 -68.13 7.02 -26.59
N PRO A 186 -68.43 8.30 -26.88
CA PRO A 186 -67.44 9.24 -27.42
C PRO A 186 -66.24 9.46 -26.49
N LEU A 187 -66.43 9.37 -25.16
CA LEU A 187 -65.34 9.50 -24.19
C LEU A 187 -64.40 8.30 -24.27
N LEU A 188 -64.94 7.09 -24.40
CA LEU A 188 -64.15 5.86 -24.57
C LEU A 188 -63.42 5.84 -25.91
N GLU A 189 -64.06 6.28 -26.99
CA GLU A 189 -63.43 6.42 -28.31
C GLU A 189 -62.27 7.44 -28.27
N THR A 190 -62.47 8.59 -27.62
CA THR A 190 -61.41 9.59 -27.43
C THR A 190 -60.24 9.01 -26.63
N ALA A 191 -60.51 8.29 -25.54
CA ALA A 191 -59.47 7.63 -24.75
C ALA A 191 -58.70 6.59 -25.57
N ASN A 192 -59.38 5.81 -26.42
CA ASN A 192 -58.76 4.82 -27.30
C ASN A 192 -57.83 5.48 -28.31
N MET A 193 -58.26 6.59 -28.93
CA MET A 193 -57.39 7.37 -29.84
C MET A 193 -56.15 7.90 -29.12
N SER A 194 -56.31 8.52 -27.95
CA SER A 194 -55.17 9.04 -27.18
C SER A 194 -54.19 7.95 -26.75
N LEU A 195 -54.68 6.79 -26.33
CA LEU A 195 -53.80 5.66 -25.95
C LEU A 195 -53.07 5.06 -27.15
N ARG A 196 -53.69 5.01 -28.33
CA ARG A 196 -53.01 4.60 -29.58
C ARG A 196 -51.91 5.58 -29.97
N GLU A 197 -52.16 6.88 -29.87
CA GLU A 197 -51.16 7.90 -30.14
C GLU A 197 -49.94 7.77 -29.20
N VAL A 198 -50.17 7.55 -27.89
CA VAL A 198 -49.09 7.26 -26.93
C VAL A 198 -48.34 5.98 -27.29
N THR A 199 -49.05 4.94 -27.73
CA THR A 199 -48.46 3.66 -28.14
C THR A 199 -47.55 3.82 -29.36
N ASP A 200 -47.99 4.55 -30.38
CA ASP A 200 -47.18 4.84 -31.57
C ASP A 200 -45.96 5.68 -31.22
N ASN A 201 -46.12 6.70 -30.38
CA ASN A 201 -44.99 7.50 -29.89
C ASN A 201 -43.97 6.65 -29.10
N LEU A 202 -44.44 5.71 -28.28
CA LEU A 202 -43.57 4.76 -27.57
C LEU A 202 -42.84 3.82 -28.53
N ARG A 203 -43.51 3.32 -29.58
CA ARG A 203 -42.85 2.50 -30.62
C ARG A 203 -41.70 3.25 -31.28
N ASP A 204 -41.97 4.47 -31.70
CA ASP A 204 -40.97 5.30 -32.38
C ASP A 204 -39.84 5.70 -31.43
N TYR A 205 -40.16 5.95 -30.16
CA TYR A 205 -39.17 6.21 -29.12
C TYR A 205 -38.25 4.99 -28.88
N ARG A 206 -38.80 3.77 -28.80
CA ARG A 206 -38.03 2.52 -28.65
C ARG A 206 -37.00 2.32 -29.75
N THR A 207 -37.34 2.65 -30.99
CA THR A 207 -36.40 2.50 -32.13
C THR A 207 -35.26 3.52 -32.12
N ARG A 208 -35.42 4.64 -31.41
CA ARG A 208 -34.39 5.68 -31.26
C ARG A 208 -33.46 5.46 -30.07
N ILE A 209 -33.87 4.64 -29.10
CA ILE A 209 -33.03 4.32 -27.95
C ILE A 209 -32.01 3.25 -28.38
N GLU A 210 -30.76 3.68 -28.53
CA GLU A 210 -29.61 2.76 -28.60
C GLU A 210 -29.34 2.21 -27.19
N TYR A 211 -30.05 1.14 -26.83
CA TYR A 211 -29.79 0.41 -25.59
C TYR A 211 -28.84 -0.76 -25.86
N ASP A 212 -27.64 -0.65 -25.32
CA ASP A 212 -26.63 -1.70 -25.36
C ASP A 212 -26.14 -2.03 -23.93
N PRO A 213 -26.80 -2.99 -23.25
CA PRO A 213 -26.41 -3.38 -21.89
C PRO A 213 -25.03 -4.03 -21.82
N GLU A 214 -24.63 -4.77 -22.86
CA GLU A 214 -23.31 -5.41 -22.90
C GLU A 214 -22.21 -4.35 -22.98
N ARG A 215 -22.41 -3.32 -23.82
CA ARG A 215 -21.49 -2.18 -23.89
C ARG A 215 -21.43 -1.41 -22.58
N MET A 216 -22.57 -1.22 -21.91
CA MET A 216 -22.63 -0.55 -20.62
C MET A 216 -21.79 -1.27 -19.56
N ASP A 217 -21.94 -2.60 -19.45
CA ASP A 217 -21.18 -3.42 -18.49
C ASP A 217 -19.67 -3.41 -18.77
N LEU A 218 -19.28 -3.39 -20.05
CA LEU A 218 -17.88 -3.25 -20.47
C LEU A 218 -17.30 -1.89 -20.04
N ILE A 219 -18.05 -0.80 -20.24
CA ILE A 219 -17.64 0.54 -19.84
C ILE A 219 -17.52 0.64 -18.32
N ASP A 220 -18.52 0.14 -17.57
CA ASP A 220 -18.49 0.14 -16.11
C ASP A 220 -17.27 -0.63 -15.57
N SER A 221 -17.00 -1.81 -16.14
CA SER A 221 -15.84 -2.63 -15.78
C SER A 221 -14.53 -1.91 -16.08
N ARG A 222 -14.44 -1.23 -17.22
CA ARG A 222 -13.25 -0.46 -17.62
C ARG A 222 -13.03 0.74 -16.72
N LEU A 223 -14.04 1.57 -16.48
CA LEU A 223 -13.98 2.72 -15.58
C LEU A 223 -13.61 2.30 -14.14
N ALA A 224 -14.15 1.18 -13.64
CA ALA A 224 -13.78 0.64 -12.34
C ALA A 224 -12.28 0.23 -12.29
N GLY A 225 -11.76 -0.37 -13.36
CA GLY A 225 -10.34 -0.70 -13.50
C GLY A 225 -9.45 0.55 -13.45
N LEU A 226 -9.81 1.58 -14.20
CA LEU A 226 -9.11 2.88 -14.22
C LEU A 226 -9.12 3.54 -12.84
N GLN A 227 -10.27 3.54 -12.15
CA GLN A 227 -10.38 4.11 -10.81
C GLN A 227 -9.51 3.36 -9.77
N ARG A 228 -9.42 2.03 -9.87
CA ARG A 228 -8.55 1.23 -9.00
C ARG A 228 -7.07 1.60 -9.20
N LEU A 229 -6.64 1.79 -10.45
CA LEU A 229 -5.28 2.26 -10.74
C LEU A 229 -4.99 3.65 -10.16
N LYS A 230 -5.87 4.63 -10.40
CA LYS A 230 -5.75 5.99 -9.83
C LYS A 230 -5.61 5.94 -8.31
N LYS A 231 -6.43 5.12 -7.64
CA LYS A 231 -6.36 4.93 -6.18
C LYS A 231 -5.07 4.25 -5.73
N LYS A 232 -4.57 3.27 -6.49
CA LYS A 232 -3.35 2.51 -6.16
C LYS A 232 -2.08 3.34 -6.30
N TYR A 233 -2.00 4.16 -7.35
CA TYR A 233 -0.80 4.93 -7.68
C TYR A 233 -0.88 6.41 -7.29
N GLY A 234 -2.07 6.92 -6.93
CA GLY A 234 -2.27 8.29 -6.46
C GLY A 234 -2.04 9.36 -7.53
N LYS A 235 -2.19 8.99 -8.81
CA LYS A 235 -1.94 9.84 -9.97
C LYS A 235 -3.12 9.79 -10.95
N PRO A 236 -3.33 10.85 -11.76
CA PRO A 236 -4.24 10.79 -12.89
C PRO A 236 -3.71 9.79 -13.94
N ILE A 237 -4.60 9.29 -14.82
CA ILE A 237 -4.26 8.25 -15.80
C ILE A 237 -3.21 8.75 -16.79
N GLU A 238 -3.23 10.05 -17.07
CA GLU A 238 -2.31 10.74 -17.96
C GLU A 238 -0.86 10.71 -17.45
N ASP A 239 -0.67 10.56 -16.14
CA ASP A 239 0.64 10.54 -15.47
C ASP A 239 1.13 9.11 -15.17
N LEU A 240 0.39 8.08 -15.59
CA LEU A 240 0.69 6.64 -15.40
C LEU A 240 1.22 6.00 -16.69
#